data_AF-A0A4Q6BQ40-F1
#
_entry.id   AF-A0A4Q6BQ40-F1
#
_cell.length_a   1.000
_cell.length_b   1.000
_cell.length_c   1.000
_cell.angle_alpha   90.00
_cell.angle_beta   90.00
_cell.angle_gamma   90.00
#
_symmetry.space_group_name_H-M   'P 1'
#
loop_
_entity.id
_entity.type
_entity.pdbx_description
1 polymer ?
#
loop_
_entity_poly.entity_id
_entity_poly.type
_entity_poly.pdbx_seq_one_letter_code
_entity_poly.pdbx_strand_id
1 'polypeptide(L)'
;MFRTFLAASLILLIAPSISRAESSLRPKVEESTLLKAPSSTLTWKGRTIFEFRESLGSISPADRLKLAEAHLDLAVKNTTPPWSDHLRFVATPHSIDFFLDEFPLFSLFEKDAEALQVQKEWLASQVLLHLKSALSNSEVAVVKPLLGLRPELWAAIYLVGYALIIALLLRGFSWSLRTLEQWKLTPFAQKLTHSLRYFTSERIFGTLAGLVSLLRFAMIAVLTYLMIPLVLSVFPWGAAYSPKLLALVLDPVREITTVAVDYLPKLFFILVTGFFTRLLLKVSRWFFDEVKRGTIRFEGFHEDWAEPTFKLARILILAFSL
;
A
#
# COMPACT_ATOMS: atom_id res chain seq x y z
N MET A 1 -2.76 -47.93 27.05
CA MET A 1 -2.89 -46.80 26.11
C MET A 1 -4.35 -46.72 25.61
N PHE A 2 -5.32 -46.50 26.52
CA PHE A 2 -6.76 -46.70 26.25
C PHE A 2 -7.65 -45.79 27.14
N ARG A 3 -7.26 -44.52 27.32
CA ARG A 3 -7.97 -43.58 28.23
C ARG A 3 -8.20 -42.17 27.68
N THR A 4 -7.75 -41.84 26.47
CA THR A 4 -7.89 -40.50 25.88
C THR A 4 -9.03 -40.37 24.85
N PHE A 5 -9.73 -41.46 24.54
CA PHE A 5 -10.85 -41.44 23.57
C PHE A 5 -12.24 -41.17 24.19
N LEU A 6 -12.35 -41.13 25.53
CA LEU A 6 -13.65 -41.00 26.22
C LEU A 6 -14.06 -39.54 26.51
N ALA A 7 -13.13 -38.59 26.42
CA ALA A 7 -13.42 -37.16 26.64
C ALA A 7 -14.01 -36.46 25.40
N ALA A 8 -13.87 -37.03 24.20
CA ALA A 8 -14.39 -36.45 22.96
C ALA A 8 -15.87 -36.78 22.69
N SER A 9 -16.45 -37.75 23.41
CA SER A 9 -17.85 -38.20 23.20
C SER A 9 -18.87 -37.42 24.05
N LEU A 10 -18.44 -36.72 25.11
CA LEU A 10 -19.37 -36.03 26.03
C LEU A 10 -19.70 -34.58 25.62
N ILE A 11 -18.96 -33.99 24.68
CA ILE A 11 -19.20 -32.61 24.21
C ILE A 11 -20.26 -32.57 23.09
N LEU A 12 -20.60 -33.71 22.48
CA LEU A 12 -21.55 -33.78 21.36
C LEU A 12 -23.03 -33.86 21.78
N LEU A 13 -23.34 -33.91 23.08
CA LEU A 13 -24.71 -34.12 23.59
C LEU A 13 -25.37 -32.88 24.22
N ILE A 14 -24.70 -31.72 24.23
CA ILE A 14 -25.25 -30.47 24.81
C ILE A 14 -25.58 -29.42 23.72
N ALA A 15 -25.18 -29.66 22.47
CA ALA A 15 -25.35 -28.71 21.38
C ALA A 15 -26.79 -28.44 20.87
N PRO A 16 -27.81 -29.32 21.01
CA PRO A 16 -29.13 -28.99 20.47
C PRO A 16 -29.99 -28.10 21.40
N SER A 17 -29.53 -27.81 22.62
CA SER A 17 -30.35 -27.11 23.62
C SER A 17 -30.23 -25.58 23.58
N ILE A 18 -29.13 -25.03 23.02
CA ILE A 18 -28.90 -23.58 22.99
C ILE A 18 -29.63 -22.92 21.80
N SER A 19 -29.87 -23.66 20.71
CA SER A 19 -30.59 -23.14 19.53
C SER A 19 -32.09 -22.91 19.78
N ARG A 20 -32.67 -23.46 20.86
CA ARG A 20 -34.09 -23.32 21.19
C ARG A 20 -34.41 -22.14 22.11
N ALA A 21 -33.41 -21.53 22.74
CA ALA A 21 -33.61 -20.40 23.65
C ALA A 21 -33.53 -19.03 22.96
N GLU A 22 -32.94 -18.95 21.76
CA GLU A 22 -32.87 -17.69 20.98
C GLU A 22 -34.15 -17.40 20.18
N SER A 23 -35.04 -18.39 19.99
CA SER A 23 -36.27 -18.19 19.21
C SER A 23 -37.41 -17.53 19.99
N SER A 24 -37.34 -17.49 21.32
CA SER A 24 -38.41 -16.94 22.18
C SER A 24 -38.27 -15.45 22.50
N LEU A 25 -37.16 -14.81 22.13
CA LEU A 25 -36.89 -13.38 22.40
C LEU A 25 -37.02 -12.47 21.17
N ARG A 26 -37.38 -13.01 20.00
CA ARG A 26 -37.78 -12.16 18.87
C ARG A 26 -39.18 -11.62 19.16
N PRO A 27 -39.39 -10.29 19.22
CA PRO A 27 -40.75 -9.76 19.20
C PRO A 27 -41.40 -10.27 17.91
N LYS A 28 -42.57 -10.90 18.07
CA LYS A 28 -43.38 -11.43 16.99
C LYS A 28 -43.92 -10.25 16.19
N VAL A 29 -43.14 -9.76 15.24
CA VAL A 29 -43.59 -8.79 14.25
C VAL A 29 -44.56 -9.53 13.33
N GLU A 30 -45.84 -9.15 13.39
CA GLU A 30 -46.87 -9.64 12.49
C GLU A 30 -46.51 -9.30 11.05
N GLU A 31 -46.08 -10.32 10.31
CA GLU A 31 -45.70 -10.30 8.89
C GLU A 31 -46.88 -9.96 7.95
N SER A 32 -48.10 -9.85 8.48
CA SER A 32 -49.34 -9.68 7.69
C SER A 32 -49.76 -8.23 7.42
N THR A 33 -49.06 -7.23 7.97
CA THR A 33 -49.31 -5.80 7.66
C THR A 33 -48.20 -5.14 6.82
N LEU A 34 -47.09 -5.84 6.55
CA LEU A 34 -45.89 -5.30 5.88
C LEU A 34 -45.98 -5.20 4.33
N LEU A 35 -47.08 -5.60 3.71
CA LEU A 35 -47.21 -5.73 2.24
C LEU A 35 -47.96 -4.58 1.54
N LYS A 36 -48.14 -3.42 2.19
CA LYS A 36 -49.02 -2.35 1.65
C LYS A 36 -48.41 -0.96 1.41
N ALA A 37 -47.09 -0.79 1.51
CA ALA A 37 -46.42 0.45 1.13
C ALA A 37 -45.48 0.22 -0.08
N PRO A 38 -45.41 1.15 -1.06
CA PRO A 38 -44.44 1.08 -2.15
C PRO A 38 -43.03 1.29 -1.59
N SER A 39 -42.34 0.20 -1.27
CA SER A 39 -40.98 0.23 -0.76
C SER A 39 -39.96 0.10 -1.90
N SER A 40 -38.86 0.85 -1.80
CA SER A 40 -37.78 0.89 -2.80
C SER A 40 -36.44 0.58 -2.14
N THR A 41 -35.79 -0.49 -2.60
CA THR A 41 -34.63 -1.07 -1.92
C THR A 41 -33.31 -0.65 -2.55
N LEU A 42 -32.43 -0.01 -1.78
CA LEU A 42 -31.04 0.26 -2.17
C LEU A 42 -30.25 -1.03 -2.12
N THR A 43 -29.76 -1.47 -3.29
CA THR A 43 -28.90 -2.65 -3.40
C THR A 43 -27.53 -2.28 -3.94
N TRP A 44 -26.48 -2.88 -3.39
CA TRP A 44 -25.13 -2.79 -3.94
C TRP A 44 -24.61 -4.19 -4.25
N LYS A 45 -24.33 -4.45 -5.53
CA LYS A 45 -23.83 -5.75 -6.02
C LYS A 45 -24.65 -6.95 -5.50
N GLY A 46 -25.98 -6.81 -5.45
CA GLY A 46 -26.91 -7.87 -5.03
C GLY A 46 -27.15 -8.01 -3.53
N ARG A 47 -26.64 -7.08 -2.70
CA ARG A 47 -26.96 -7.01 -1.26
C ARG A 47 -27.83 -5.80 -0.93
N THR A 48 -28.87 -6.02 -0.14
CA THR A 48 -29.75 -4.96 0.37
C THR A 48 -29.04 -4.15 1.44
N ILE A 49 -28.88 -2.85 1.20
CA ILE A 49 -28.32 -1.89 2.15
C ILE A 49 -29.43 -1.30 3.02
N PHE A 50 -30.46 -0.75 2.38
CA PHE A 50 -31.56 -0.07 3.06
C PHE A 50 -32.82 -0.06 2.18
N GLU A 51 -33.99 -0.03 2.81
CA GLU A 51 -35.27 0.01 2.12
C GLU A 51 -35.97 1.33 2.44
N PHE A 52 -36.13 2.18 1.43
CA PHE A 52 -36.87 3.43 1.53
C PHE A 52 -38.37 3.11 1.49
N ARG A 53 -39.06 3.40 2.58
CA ARG A 53 -40.51 3.13 2.71
C ARG A 53 -41.34 4.41 2.73
N GLU A 54 -40.75 5.52 3.18
CA GLU A 54 -41.46 6.78 3.37
C GLU A 54 -41.07 7.86 2.36
N SER A 55 -42.08 8.62 1.95
CA SER A 55 -41.91 9.81 1.10
C SER A 55 -41.46 11.02 1.92
N LEU A 56 -40.57 11.84 1.36
CA LEU A 56 -40.11 13.08 2.01
C LEU A 56 -40.68 14.29 1.26
N GLY A 57 -41.80 14.83 1.76
CA GLY A 57 -42.47 15.96 1.11
C GLY A 57 -42.94 15.58 -0.30
N SER A 58 -42.34 16.17 -1.34
CA SER A 58 -42.63 15.88 -2.75
C SER A 58 -41.78 14.74 -3.34
N ILE A 59 -40.83 14.17 -2.59
CA ILE A 59 -39.90 13.14 -3.09
C ILE A 59 -40.44 11.75 -2.74
N SER A 60 -40.70 10.94 -3.76
CA SER A 60 -41.15 9.56 -3.58
C SER A 60 -40.02 8.65 -3.06
N PRO A 61 -40.33 7.51 -2.40
CA PRO A 61 -39.31 6.53 -2.01
C PRO A 61 -38.45 6.04 -3.18
N ALA A 62 -39.04 5.95 -4.38
CA ALA A 62 -38.34 5.56 -5.60
C ALA A 62 -37.36 6.64 -6.09
N ASP A 63 -37.70 7.93 -5.93
CA ASP A 63 -36.80 9.02 -6.30
C ASP A 63 -35.67 9.19 -5.27
N ARG A 64 -35.93 8.93 -3.98
CA ARG A 64 -34.89 8.84 -2.94
C ARG A 64 -33.89 7.74 -3.25
N LEU A 65 -34.35 6.57 -3.71
CA LEU A 65 -33.49 5.48 -4.15
C LEU A 65 -32.58 5.91 -5.31
N LYS A 66 -33.13 6.52 -6.36
CA LYS A 66 -32.34 6.99 -7.52
C LYS A 66 -31.27 8.00 -7.13
N LEU A 67 -31.59 8.92 -6.21
CA LEU A 67 -30.62 9.89 -5.70
C LEU A 67 -29.52 9.20 -4.90
N ALA A 68 -29.87 8.26 -4.02
CA ALA A 68 -28.91 7.51 -3.23
C ALA A 68 -27.96 6.66 -4.11
N GLU A 69 -28.48 6.02 -5.17
CA GLU A 69 -27.67 5.27 -6.13
C GLU A 69 -26.71 6.19 -6.91
N ALA A 70 -27.20 7.32 -7.41
CA ALA A 70 -26.36 8.29 -8.12
C ALA A 70 -25.24 8.85 -7.24
N HIS A 71 -25.54 9.17 -5.99
CA HIS A 71 -24.55 9.64 -5.02
C HIS A 71 -23.55 8.56 -4.64
N LEU A 72 -24.00 7.31 -4.45
CA LEU A 72 -23.12 6.18 -4.16
C LEU A 72 -22.13 5.94 -5.32
N ASP A 73 -22.61 5.98 -6.56
CA ASP A 73 -21.75 5.83 -7.75
C ASP A 73 -20.72 6.96 -7.88
N LEU A 74 -21.11 8.20 -7.57
CA LEU A 74 -20.20 9.35 -7.58
C LEU A 74 -19.15 9.25 -6.46
N ALA A 75 -19.57 8.87 -5.25
CA ALA A 75 -18.69 8.72 -4.10
C ALA A 75 -17.64 7.62 -4.32
N VAL A 76 -18.06 6.47 -4.88
CA VAL A 76 -17.17 5.34 -5.18
C VAL A 76 -16.16 5.68 -6.29
N LYS A 77 -16.56 6.48 -7.30
CA LYS A 77 -15.64 6.89 -8.38
C LYS A 77 -14.56 7.86 -7.91
N ASN A 78 -14.88 8.73 -6.96
CA ASN A 78 -14.00 9.83 -6.54
C ASN A 78 -13.22 9.53 -5.25
N THR A 79 -13.47 8.41 -4.58
CA THR A 79 -12.80 8.04 -3.33
C THR A 79 -11.93 6.81 -3.54
N THR A 80 -10.71 6.83 -2.99
CA THR A 80 -9.80 5.68 -3.04
C THR A 80 -10.20 4.59 -2.04
N PRO A 81 -10.20 3.31 -2.43
CA PRO A 81 -10.35 2.20 -1.48
C PRO A 81 -9.26 2.19 -0.38
N PRO A 82 -9.54 1.68 0.83
CA PRO A 82 -10.76 0.98 1.27
C PRO A 82 -11.90 1.91 1.75
N TRP A 83 -13.01 1.97 1.01
CA TRP A 83 -14.19 2.79 1.32
C TRP A 83 -14.84 2.49 2.69
N SER A 84 -14.69 1.28 3.23
CA SER A 84 -15.24 0.91 4.55
C SER A 84 -14.75 1.79 5.70
N ASP A 85 -13.52 2.29 5.56
CA ASP A 85 -12.84 3.09 6.57
C ASP A 85 -13.23 4.57 6.48
N HIS A 86 -13.73 4.98 5.31
CA HIS A 86 -14.16 6.34 4.97
C HIS A 86 -15.65 6.60 5.23
N LEU A 87 -16.41 5.58 5.63
CA LEU A 87 -17.84 5.70 5.93
C LEU A 87 -18.08 6.33 7.31
N ARG A 88 -18.82 7.43 7.33
CA ARG A 88 -19.26 8.12 8.55
C ARG A 88 -20.74 8.49 8.46
N PHE A 89 -21.39 8.63 9.61
CA PHE A 89 -22.69 9.28 9.69
C PHE A 89 -22.61 10.48 10.63
N VAL A 90 -23.41 11.49 10.35
CA VAL A 90 -23.56 12.69 11.18
C VAL A 90 -25.01 12.79 11.60
N ALA A 91 -25.26 12.84 12.91
CA ALA A 91 -26.61 13.01 13.45
C ALA A 91 -26.97 14.50 13.52
N THR A 92 -28.04 14.87 12.83
CA THR A 92 -28.67 16.19 12.85
C THR A 92 -30.02 16.11 13.59
N PRO A 93 -30.60 17.25 14.00
CA PRO A 93 -31.87 17.24 14.75
C PRO A 93 -33.02 16.52 14.02
N HIS A 94 -33.03 16.55 12.68
CA HIS A 94 -34.13 16.02 11.86
C HIS A 94 -33.75 14.83 10.96
N SER A 95 -32.45 14.53 10.79
CA SER A 95 -31.96 13.42 9.96
C SER A 95 -30.65 12.86 10.50
N ILE A 96 -30.26 11.70 9.99
CA ILE A 96 -28.91 11.16 10.10
C ILE A 96 -28.37 11.05 8.68
N ASP A 97 -27.31 11.79 8.39
CA ASP A 97 -26.74 11.90 7.05
C ASP A 97 -25.51 10.98 6.94
N PHE A 98 -25.50 10.13 5.92
CA PHE A 98 -24.40 9.20 5.64
C PHE A 98 -23.45 9.81 4.61
N PHE A 99 -22.15 9.69 4.88
CA PHE A 99 -21.08 10.19 4.03
C PHE A 99 -20.05 9.11 3.77
N LEU A 100 -19.42 9.22 2.60
CA LEU A 100 -18.22 8.50 2.22
C LEU A 100 -17.15 9.56 1.93
N ASP A 101 -16.21 9.73 2.87
CA ASP A 101 -15.36 10.92 2.99
C ASP A 101 -16.19 12.22 2.91
N GLU A 102 -16.00 13.03 1.87
CA GLU A 102 -16.68 14.31 1.65
C GLU A 102 -17.97 14.19 0.84
N PHE A 103 -18.24 13.00 0.27
CA PHE A 103 -19.40 12.79 -0.59
C PHE A 103 -20.62 12.36 0.22
N PRO A 104 -21.73 13.11 0.18
CA PRO A 104 -22.98 12.70 0.82
C PRO A 104 -23.57 11.51 0.06
N LEU A 105 -24.00 10.48 0.77
CA LEU A 105 -24.68 9.31 0.21
C LEU A 105 -26.20 9.52 0.25
N PHE A 106 -26.78 9.48 1.45
CA PHE A 106 -28.21 9.67 1.68
C PHE A 106 -28.49 10.04 3.13
N SER A 107 -29.72 10.51 3.38
CA SER A 107 -30.21 10.90 4.70
C SER A 107 -31.32 9.97 5.18
N LEU A 108 -31.22 9.54 6.43
CA LEU A 108 -32.22 8.76 7.15
C LEU A 108 -33.02 9.69 8.06
N PHE A 109 -34.33 9.68 7.92
CA PHE A 109 -35.22 10.55 8.69
C PHE A 109 -35.90 9.80 9.84
N GLU A 110 -36.40 10.55 10.81
CA GLU A 110 -37.14 9.99 11.95
C GLU A 110 -38.35 9.16 11.51
N LYS A 111 -39.06 9.62 10.47
CA LYS A 111 -40.19 8.89 9.85
C LYS A 111 -39.80 7.51 9.31
N ASP A 112 -38.57 7.36 8.80
CA ASP A 112 -38.07 6.08 8.31
C ASP A 112 -37.87 5.08 9.48
N ALA A 113 -37.53 5.59 10.66
CA ALA A 113 -37.36 4.80 11.89
C ALA A 113 -38.72 4.47 12.55
N GLU A 114 -39.65 5.43 12.54
CA GLU A 114 -41.04 5.24 13.00
C GLU A 114 -41.77 4.16 12.20
N ALA A 115 -41.60 4.13 10.87
CA ALA A 115 -42.17 3.12 9.99
C ALA A 115 -41.68 1.69 10.32
N LEU A 116 -40.53 1.56 10.98
CA LEU A 116 -39.93 0.31 11.41
C LEU A 116 -40.07 0.06 12.92
N GLN A 117 -40.72 0.97 13.66
CA GLN A 117 -40.86 0.93 15.12
C GLN A 117 -39.52 0.79 15.88
N VAL A 118 -38.46 1.38 15.35
CA VAL A 118 -37.12 1.34 15.95
C VAL A 118 -36.60 2.74 16.25
N GLN A 119 -35.63 2.81 17.15
CA GLN A 119 -34.93 4.07 17.44
C GLN A 119 -34.05 4.49 16.25
N LYS A 120 -34.08 5.79 15.91
CA LYS A 120 -33.34 6.41 14.80
C LYS A 120 -31.83 6.11 14.85
N GLU A 121 -31.21 6.22 16.02
CA GLU A 121 -29.77 5.96 16.20
C GLU A 121 -29.41 4.48 16.03
N TRP A 122 -30.31 3.59 16.46
CA TRP A 122 -30.12 2.15 16.28
C TRP A 122 -30.22 1.76 14.82
N LEU A 123 -31.23 2.29 14.10
CA LEU A 123 -31.39 2.06 12.67
C LEU A 123 -30.18 2.56 11.89
N ALA A 124 -29.68 3.75 12.21
CA ALA A 124 -28.49 4.28 11.56
C ALA A 124 -27.24 3.41 11.79
N SER A 125 -27.08 2.85 12.99
CA SER A 125 -25.98 1.95 13.31
C SER A 125 -26.05 0.65 12.51
N GLN A 126 -27.25 0.10 12.33
CA GLN A 126 -27.48 -1.09 11.49
C GLN A 126 -27.19 -0.80 10.01
N VAL A 127 -27.66 0.33 9.51
CA VAL A 127 -27.41 0.77 8.13
C VAL A 127 -25.92 0.99 7.89
N LEU A 128 -25.19 1.59 8.83
CA LEU A 128 -23.73 1.73 8.73
C LEU A 128 -23.04 0.36 8.68
N LEU A 129 -23.48 -0.61 9.48
CA LEU A 129 -22.91 -1.95 9.48
C LEU A 129 -23.19 -2.67 8.15
N HIS A 130 -24.39 -2.54 7.60
CA HIS A 130 -24.73 -3.06 6.28
C HIS A 130 -23.91 -2.38 5.18
N LEU A 131 -23.75 -1.05 5.21
CA LEU A 131 -22.89 -0.30 4.28
C LEU A 131 -21.45 -0.76 4.36
N LYS A 132 -20.88 -0.85 5.57
CA LYS A 132 -19.50 -1.32 5.79
C LYS A 132 -19.31 -2.73 5.24
N SER A 133 -20.22 -3.65 5.54
CA SER A 133 -20.13 -5.04 5.05
C SER A 133 -20.37 -5.19 3.54
N ALA A 134 -21.16 -4.31 2.93
CA ALA A 134 -21.40 -4.26 1.49
C ALA A 134 -20.20 -3.68 0.73
N LEU A 135 -19.58 -2.62 1.26
CA LEU A 135 -18.45 -1.94 0.65
C LEU A 135 -17.12 -2.66 0.91
N SER A 136 -16.87 -3.17 2.11
CA SER A 136 -15.65 -3.92 2.47
C SER A 136 -15.45 -5.18 1.63
N ASN A 137 -16.52 -5.94 1.38
CA ASN A 137 -16.46 -7.15 0.55
C ASN A 137 -16.27 -6.84 -0.93
N SER A 138 -16.47 -5.58 -1.34
CA SER A 138 -16.28 -5.12 -2.71
C SER A 138 -14.88 -4.56 -2.97
N GLU A 139 -14.12 -4.27 -1.91
CA GLU A 139 -12.74 -3.75 -1.89
C GLU A 139 -11.68 -4.83 -1.79
N VAL A 140 -12.06 -6.04 -1.37
CA VAL A 140 -11.20 -7.19 -1.65
C VAL A 140 -11.19 -7.29 -3.16
N ALA A 141 -10.17 -6.69 -3.77
CA ALA A 141 -9.57 -7.16 -4.99
C ALA A 141 -9.11 -8.59 -4.72
N VAL A 142 -10.09 -9.48 -4.51
CA VAL A 142 -10.04 -10.82 -5.06
C VAL A 142 -9.77 -10.48 -6.50
N VAL A 143 -8.51 -10.61 -6.89
CA VAL A 143 -8.06 -10.62 -8.27
C VAL A 143 -9.10 -11.46 -8.98
N LYS A 144 -10.09 -10.79 -9.57
CA LYS A 144 -11.24 -11.50 -10.11
C LYS A 144 -10.62 -12.37 -11.18
N PRO A 145 -10.78 -13.69 -11.11
CA PRO A 145 -10.33 -14.57 -12.15
C PRO A 145 -10.69 -13.98 -13.51
N LEU A 146 -9.70 -13.57 -14.30
CA LEU A 146 -9.95 -13.00 -15.62
C LEU A 146 -10.76 -13.97 -16.51
N LEU A 147 -10.75 -15.27 -16.15
CA LEU A 147 -11.35 -16.37 -16.88
C LEU A 147 -12.53 -17.09 -16.17
N GLY A 148 -13.03 -16.65 -15.02
CA GLY A 148 -14.16 -17.33 -14.34
C GLY A 148 -13.90 -18.79 -13.91
N LEU A 149 -12.62 -19.19 -13.85
CA LEU A 149 -12.18 -20.53 -13.45
C LEU A 149 -12.43 -20.78 -11.96
N ARG A 150 -12.65 -22.06 -11.60
CA ARG A 150 -12.79 -22.50 -10.20
C ARG A 150 -11.56 -22.08 -9.38
N PRO A 151 -11.74 -21.73 -8.09
CA PRO A 151 -10.64 -21.26 -7.23
C PRO A 151 -9.51 -22.30 -7.09
N GLU A 152 -9.81 -23.60 -7.23
CA GLU A 152 -8.79 -24.66 -7.20
C GLU A 152 -7.73 -24.51 -8.32
N LEU A 153 -8.14 -24.04 -9.50
CA LEU A 153 -7.22 -23.89 -10.64
C LEU A 153 -6.28 -22.70 -10.47
N TRP A 154 -6.74 -21.64 -9.82
CA TRP A 154 -5.92 -20.47 -9.51
C TRP A 154 -4.84 -20.82 -8.50
N ALA A 155 -5.17 -21.59 -7.46
CA ALA A 155 -4.17 -22.07 -6.51
C ALA A 155 -3.05 -22.85 -7.21
N ALA A 156 -3.37 -23.69 -8.19
CA ALA A 156 -2.38 -24.40 -9.00
C ALA A 156 -1.52 -23.44 -9.85
N ILE A 157 -2.13 -22.42 -10.49
CA ILE A 157 -1.38 -21.40 -11.27
C ILE A 157 -0.43 -20.62 -10.36
N TYR A 158 -0.87 -20.18 -9.17
CA TYR A 158 -0.01 -19.49 -8.22
C TYR A 158 1.13 -20.37 -7.72
N LEU A 159 0.88 -21.66 -7.47
CA LEU A 159 1.92 -22.60 -7.07
C LEU A 159 2.95 -22.82 -8.18
N VAL A 160 2.51 -22.97 -9.44
CA VAL A 160 3.41 -23.10 -10.60
C VAL A 160 4.19 -21.81 -10.82
N GLY A 161 3.53 -20.65 -10.73
CA GLY A 161 4.17 -19.35 -10.81
C GLY A 161 5.23 -19.16 -9.72
N TYR A 162 4.92 -19.55 -8.47
CA TYR A 162 5.87 -19.52 -7.37
C TYR A 162 7.08 -20.43 -7.61
N ALA A 163 6.84 -21.68 -8.02
CA ALA A 163 7.91 -22.63 -8.35
C ALA A 163 8.79 -22.10 -9.49
N LEU A 164 8.20 -21.47 -10.50
CA LEU A 164 8.92 -20.86 -11.61
C LEU A 164 9.78 -19.67 -11.15
N ILE A 165 9.24 -18.78 -10.31
CA ILE A 165 10.00 -17.63 -9.81
C ILE A 165 11.16 -18.09 -8.92
N ILE A 166 10.94 -19.07 -8.03
CA ILE A 166 12.02 -19.68 -7.25
C ILE A 166 13.07 -20.28 -8.17
N ALA A 167 12.67 -21.07 -9.17
CA ALA A 167 13.60 -21.69 -10.11
C ALA A 167 14.42 -20.63 -10.87
N LEU A 168 13.80 -19.53 -11.28
CA LEU A 168 14.46 -18.42 -11.95
C LEU A 168 15.44 -17.69 -11.02
N LEU A 169 15.06 -17.45 -9.76
CA LEU A 169 15.96 -16.84 -8.76
C LEU A 169 17.16 -17.75 -8.44
N LEU A 170 16.93 -19.05 -8.24
CA LEU A 170 18.00 -20.02 -8.02
C LEU A 170 18.94 -20.09 -9.23
N ARG A 171 18.39 -20.06 -10.44
CA ARG A 171 19.17 -20.08 -11.69
C ARG A 171 19.97 -18.78 -11.90
N GLY A 172 19.35 -17.62 -11.75
CA GLY A 172 20.02 -16.32 -11.87
C GLY A 172 21.14 -16.15 -10.85
N PHE A 173 20.94 -16.67 -9.63
CA PHE A 173 21.97 -16.61 -8.60
C PHE A 173 23.12 -17.59 -8.83
N SER A 174 22.83 -18.81 -9.34
CA SER A 174 23.89 -19.74 -9.76
C SER A 174 24.77 -19.13 -10.85
N TRP A 175 24.20 -18.25 -11.69
CA TRP A 175 24.94 -17.46 -12.65
C TRP A 175 25.76 -16.36 -11.97
N SER A 176 25.18 -15.58 -11.04
CA SER A 176 25.91 -14.53 -10.30
C SER A 176 27.12 -15.04 -9.51
N LEU A 177 27.04 -16.20 -8.85
CA LEU A 177 28.18 -16.77 -8.13
C LEU A 177 29.30 -17.21 -9.09
N ARG A 178 28.94 -17.81 -10.23
CA ARG A 178 29.91 -18.19 -11.28
C ARG A 178 30.56 -16.95 -11.91
N THR A 179 29.79 -15.87 -12.10
CA THR A 179 30.32 -14.60 -12.59
C THR A 179 31.25 -13.94 -11.57
N LEU A 180 30.97 -14.05 -10.27
CA LEU A 180 31.87 -13.56 -9.20
C LEU A 180 33.21 -14.32 -9.19
N GLU A 181 33.18 -15.63 -9.40
CA GLU A 181 34.39 -16.44 -9.53
C GLU A 181 35.20 -16.09 -10.78
N GLN A 182 34.53 -15.80 -11.90
CA GLN A 182 35.19 -15.35 -13.13
C GLN A 182 35.73 -13.91 -13.00
N TRP A 183 35.04 -13.03 -12.26
CA TRP A 183 35.50 -11.67 -11.99
C TRP A 183 36.77 -11.63 -11.14
N LYS A 184 36.98 -12.57 -10.21
CA LYS A 184 38.24 -12.72 -9.47
C LYS A 184 39.47 -12.86 -10.40
N LEU A 185 39.27 -13.41 -11.59
CA LEU A 185 40.35 -13.66 -12.57
C LEU A 185 40.60 -12.48 -13.51
N THR A 186 39.81 -11.40 -13.44
CA THR A 186 40.04 -10.21 -14.27
C THR A 186 41.13 -9.29 -13.72
N PRO A 187 41.96 -8.66 -14.58
CA PRO A 187 43.06 -7.79 -14.15
C PRO A 187 42.60 -6.54 -13.36
N PHE A 188 41.33 -6.14 -13.53
CA PHE A 188 40.71 -5.06 -12.77
C PHE A 188 40.53 -5.41 -11.28
N ALA A 189 40.08 -6.62 -10.98
CA ALA A 189 39.93 -7.12 -9.61
C ALA A 189 41.28 -7.21 -8.88
N GLN A 190 42.33 -7.63 -9.58
CA GLN A 190 43.69 -7.69 -9.04
C GLN A 190 44.27 -6.30 -8.72
N LYS A 191 43.95 -5.29 -9.54
CA LYS A 191 44.37 -3.89 -9.31
C LYS A 191 43.68 -3.26 -8.10
N LEU A 192 42.39 -3.58 -7.89
CA LEU A 192 41.63 -3.12 -6.72
C LEU A 192 42.18 -3.72 -5.41
N THR A 193 42.55 -5.00 -5.42
CA THR A 193 43.18 -5.66 -4.26
C THR A 193 44.58 -5.12 -3.95
N HIS A 194 45.32 -4.66 -4.96
CA HIS A 194 46.65 -4.09 -4.74
C HIS A 194 46.60 -2.71 -4.07
N SER A 195 45.53 -1.93 -4.31
CA SER A 195 45.28 -0.64 -3.64
C SER A 195 44.88 -0.79 -2.16
N LEU A 196 44.37 -1.96 -1.76
CA LEU A 196 43.85 -2.25 -0.41
C LEU A 196 44.82 -3.16 0.36
N ARG A 197 46.11 -2.75 0.40
CA ARG A 197 47.29 -3.48 0.90
C ARG A 197 47.22 -4.07 2.33
N TYR A 198 46.10 -3.88 3.04
CA TYR A 198 45.83 -4.40 4.39
C TYR A 198 44.71 -5.46 4.47
N PHE A 199 43.98 -5.71 3.38
CA PHE A 199 42.93 -6.73 3.33
C PHE A 199 43.29 -7.81 2.30
N THR A 200 43.61 -9.02 2.77
CA THR A 200 43.84 -10.19 1.91
C THR A 200 42.66 -10.34 0.93
N SER A 201 42.93 -10.42 -0.37
CA SER A 201 41.94 -10.52 -1.45
C SER A 201 40.84 -11.56 -1.16
N GLU A 202 41.20 -12.67 -0.51
CA GLU A 202 40.31 -13.74 -0.11
C GLU A 202 39.22 -13.31 0.89
N ARG A 203 39.52 -12.38 1.82
CA ARG A 203 38.55 -11.87 2.79
C ARG A 203 37.53 -10.92 2.15
N ILE A 204 37.95 -10.09 1.20
CA ILE A 204 37.04 -9.16 0.49
C ILE A 204 36.05 -9.94 -0.38
N PHE A 205 36.54 -10.90 -1.16
CA PHE A 205 35.64 -11.71 -1.98
C PHE A 205 34.81 -12.70 -1.16
N GLY A 206 35.33 -13.20 -0.03
CA GLY A 206 34.56 -14.05 0.90
C GLY A 206 33.42 -13.28 1.60
N THR A 207 33.68 -12.05 2.05
CA THR A 207 32.65 -11.18 2.64
C THR A 207 31.61 -10.74 1.60
N LEU A 208 32.04 -10.42 0.38
CA LEU A 208 31.12 -10.09 -0.72
C LEU A 208 30.25 -11.29 -1.13
N ALA A 209 30.85 -12.49 -1.22
CA ALA A 209 30.10 -13.72 -1.47
C ALA A 209 29.12 -14.04 -0.33
N GLY A 210 29.52 -13.81 0.92
CA GLY A 210 28.66 -13.92 2.10
C GLY A 210 27.48 -12.95 2.06
N LEU A 211 27.73 -11.68 1.70
CA LEU A 211 26.69 -10.66 1.56
C LEU A 211 25.71 -11.01 0.43
N VAL A 212 26.22 -11.47 -0.71
CA VAL A 212 25.39 -11.92 -1.85
C VAL A 212 24.55 -13.15 -1.45
N SER A 213 25.11 -14.08 -0.66
CA SER A 213 24.37 -15.23 -0.10
C SER A 213 23.29 -14.82 0.90
N LEU A 214 23.60 -13.88 1.79
CA LEU A 214 22.65 -13.33 2.76
C LEU A 214 21.50 -12.61 2.04
N LEU A 215 21.83 -11.80 1.03
CA LEU A 215 20.84 -11.11 0.21
C LEU A 215 19.95 -12.11 -0.55
N ARG A 216 20.52 -13.23 -1.02
CA ARG A 216 19.72 -14.33 -1.59
C ARG A 216 18.74 -14.91 -0.58
N PHE A 217 19.20 -15.22 0.63
CA PHE A 217 18.32 -15.79 1.65
C PHE A 217 17.19 -14.81 2.00
N ALA A 218 17.53 -13.53 2.17
CA ALA A 218 16.55 -12.47 2.39
C ALA A 218 15.55 -12.35 1.24
N MET A 219 16.01 -12.35 -0.01
CA MET A 219 15.14 -12.26 -1.20
C MET A 219 14.18 -13.44 -1.29
N ILE A 220 14.67 -14.67 -1.07
CA ILE A 220 13.82 -15.88 -1.06
C ILE A 220 12.81 -15.81 0.08
N ALA A 221 13.22 -15.38 1.27
CA ALA A 221 12.33 -15.23 2.42
C ALA A 221 11.21 -14.21 2.15
N VAL A 222 11.55 -13.04 1.59
CA VAL A 222 10.57 -12.00 1.20
C VAL A 222 9.61 -12.54 0.15
N LEU A 223 10.11 -13.22 -0.88
CA LEU A 223 9.26 -13.76 -1.93
C LEU A 223 8.34 -14.88 -1.42
N THR A 224 8.85 -15.74 -0.53
CA THR A 224 8.07 -16.78 0.13
C THR A 224 6.96 -16.15 0.97
N TYR A 225 7.29 -15.10 1.73
CA TYR A 225 6.32 -14.36 2.52
C TYR A 225 5.22 -13.74 1.64
N LEU A 226 5.60 -13.09 0.52
CA LEU A 226 4.64 -12.45 -0.40
C LEU A 226 3.67 -13.43 -1.07
N MET A 227 4.00 -14.71 -1.12
CA MET A 227 3.11 -15.73 -1.68
C MET A 227 1.99 -16.14 -0.73
N ILE A 228 2.20 -16.03 0.58
CA ILE A 228 1.18 -16.33 1.58
C ILE A 228 -0.10 -15.52 1.34
N PRO A 229 -0.06 -14.16 1.27
CA PRO A 229 -1.26 -13.39 0.99
C PRO A 229 -1.83 -13.63 -0.40
N LEU A 230 -0.99 -13.91 -1.41
CA LEU A 230 -1.44 -14.22 -2.77
C LEU A 230 -2.28 -15.49 -2.79
N VAL A 231 -1.81 -16.56 -2.16
CA VAL A 231 -2.55 -17.82 -2.04
C VAL A 231 -3.81 -17.63 -1.20
N LEU A 232 -3.72 -16.91 -0.07
CA LEU A 232 -4.88 -16.61 0.77
C LEU A 232 -5.96 -15.80 0.03
N SER A 233 -5.58 -14.96 -0.94
CA SER A 233 -6.54 -14.16 -1.72
C SER A 233 -7.48 -15.01 -2.58
N VAL A 234 -7.05 -16.21 -2.96
CA VAL A 234 -7.85 -17.17 -3.76
C VAL A 234 -8.89 -17.87 -2.90
N PHE A 235 -8.59 -18.05 -1.61
CA PHE A 235 -9.47 -18.75 -0.69
C PHE A 235 -10.47 -17.77 -0.04
N PRO A 236 -11.79 -18.03 -0.11
CA PRO A 236 -12.80 -17.15 0.47
C PRO A 236 -12.60 -16.86 1.96
N TRP A 237 -12.09 -17.85 2.71
CA TRP A 237 -11.81 -17.72 4.14
C TRP A 237 -10.51 -16.96 4.45
N GLY A 238 -9.57 -16.92 3.49
CA GLY A 238 -8.25 -16.28 3.61
C GLY A 238 -8.20 -14.84 3.05
N ALA A 239 -9.18 -14.48 2.23
CA ALA A 239 -9.20 -13.24 1.47
C ALA A 239 -9.18 -11.98 2.36
N ALA A 240 -9.75 -12.04 3.58
CA ALA A 240 -9.74 -10.94 4.53
C ALA A 240 -8.34 -10.63 5.14
N TYR A 241 -7.42 -11.60 5.13
CA TYR A 241 -6.08 -11.45 5.70
C TYR A 241 -5.03 -11.08 4.65
N SER A 242 -5.29 -11.42 3.38
CA SER A 242 -4.43 -11.08 2.25
C SER A 242 -4.00 -9.61 2.20
N PRO A 243 -4.92 -8.62 2.24
CA PRO A 243 -4.53 -7.22 2.17
C PRO A 243 -3.68 -6.76 3.37
N LYS A 244 -3.97 -7.27 4.57
CA LYS A 244 -3.23 -6.94 5.80
C LYS A 244 -1.78 -7.40 5.74
N LEU A 245 -1.56 -8.61 5.22
CA LEU A 245 -0.21 -9.18 5.04
C LEU A 245 0.56 -8.51 3.91
N LEU A 246 -0.12 -8.10 2.83
CA LEU A 246 0.51 -7.32 1.76
C LEU A 246 0.92 -5.93 2.23
N ALA A 247 0.07 -5.25 3.00
CA ALA A 247 0.35 -3.93 3.56
C ALA A 247 1.64 -3.92 4.40
N LEU A 248 1.89 -4.98 5.18
CA LEU A 248 3.10 -5.09 6.01
C LEU A 248 4.41 -4.99 5.20
N VAL A 249 4.40 -5.37 3.91
CA VAL A 249 5.58 -5.27 3.03
C VAL A 249 5.49 -4.06 2.12
N LEU A 250 4.32 -3.78 1.57
CA LEU A 250 4.12 -2.68 0.63
C LEU A 250 4.23 -1.32 1.30
N ASP A 251 3.78 -1.16 2.55
CA ASP A 251 3.81 0.12 3.25
C ASP A 251 5.25 0.59 3.50
N PRO A 252 6.17 -0.23 4.05
CA PRO A 252 7.58 0.16 4.16
C PRO A 252 8.24 0.44 2.81
N VAL A 253 7.90 -0.34 1.76
CA VAL A 253 8.44 -0.10 0.40
C VAL A 253 7.94 1.23 -0.16
N ARG A 254 6.66 1.55 0.06
CA ARG A 254 6.07 2.83 -0.34
C ARG A 254 6.72 3.98 0.42
N GLU A 255 6.99 3.82 1.71
CA GLU A 255 7.67 4.83 2.51
C GLU A 255 9.11 5.05 2.02
N ILE A 256 9.89 3.99 1.82
CA ILE A 256 11.27 4.07 1.29
C ILE A 256 11.29 4.72 -0.10
N THR A 257 10.36 4.36 -0.99
CA THR A 257 10.29 4.95 -2.34
C THR A 257 9.87 6.42 -2.28
N THR A 258 8.95 6.79 -1.41
CA THR A 258 8.56 8.20 -1.18
C THR A 258 9.75 9.00 -0.69
N VAL A 259 10.44 8.51 0.34
CA VAL A 259 11.67 9.14 0.85
C VAL A 259 12.73 9.25 -0.26
N ALA A 260 12.94 8.20 -1.05
CA ALA A 260 13.90 8.24 -2.15
C ALA A 260 13.55 9.33 -3.18
N VAL A 261 12.28 9.44 -3.58
CA VAL A 261 11.77 10.48 -4.50
C VAL A 261 11.92 11.87 -3.89
N ASP A 262 11.62 12.03 -2.61
CA ASP A 262 11.78 13.31 -1.90
C ASP A 262 13.25 13.74 -1.75
N TYR A 263 14.18 12.78 -1.83
CA TYR A 263 15.62 13.06 -1.86
C TYR A 263 16.15 13.44 -3.25
N LEU A 264 15.45 13.14 -4.35
CA LEU A 264 15.89 13.52 -5.70
C LEU A 264 16.13 15.03 -5.84
N PRO A 265 15.23 15.92 -5.36
CA PRO A 265 15.46 17.36 -5.38
C PRO A 265 16.76 17.77 -4.65
N LYS A 266 17.06 17.14 -3.51
CA LYS A 266 18.29 17.41 -2.74
C LYS A 266 19.53 16.95 -3.49
N LEU A 267 19.48 15.78 -4.13
CA LEU A 267 20.57 15.29 -4.96
C LEU A 267 20.81 16.20 -6.18
N PHE A 268 19.72 16.65 -6.81
CA PHE A 268 19.80 17.63 -7.89
C PHE A 268 20.44 18.93 -7.41
N PHE A 269 20.06 19.45 -6.25
CA PHE A 269 20.69 20.64 -5.66
C PHE A 269 22.20 20.44 -5.46
N ILE A 270 22.63 19.32 -4.87
CA ILE A 270 24.07 19.01 -4.67
C ILE A 270 24.80 18.92 -6.03
N LEU A 271 24.20 18.27 -7.02
CA LEU A 271 24.78 18.15 -8.36
C LEU A 271 24.92 19.52 -9.05
N VAL A 272 23.88 20.34 -8.99
CA VAL A 272 23.86 21.68 -9.58
C VAL A 272 24.87 22.58 -8.88
N THR A 273 24.87 22.63 -7.55
CA THR A 273 25.85 23.37 -6.76
C THR A 273 27.27 22.92 -7.08
N GLY A 274 27.53 21.61 -7.10
CA GLY A 274 28.84 21.07 -7.46
C GLY A 274 29.26 21.42 -8.90
N PHE A 275 28.31 21.47 -9.84
CA PHE A 275 28.55 21.91 -11.21
C PHE A 275 28.94 23.40 -11.26
N PHE A 276 28.18 24.27 -10.58
CA PHE A 276 28.49 25.70 -10.50
C PHE A 276 29.84 25.96 -9.81
N THR A 277 30.13 25.27 -8.71
CA THR A 277 31.42 25.39 -8.02
C THR A 277 32.58 24.99 -8.91
N ARG A 278 32.45 23.88 -9.68
CA ARG A 278 33.45 23.50 -10.68
C ARG A 278 33.62 24.55 -11.77
N LEU A 279 32.52 25.14 -12.24
CA LEU A 279 32.56 26.19 -13.26
C LEU A 279 33.27 27.44 -12.71
N LEU A 280 32.93 27.87 -11.49
CA LEU A 280 33.54 29.02 -10.81
C LEU A 280 35.04 28.83 -10.62
N LEU A 281 35.46 27.64 -10.18
CA LEU A 281 36.88 27.30 -10.05
C LEU A 281 37.61 27.30 -11.40
N LYS A 282 36.96 26.79 -12.45
CA LYS A 282 37.53 26.78 -13.81
C LYS A 282 37.70 28.19 -14.36
N VAL A 283 36.67 29.03 -14.23
CA VAL A 283 36.70 30.44 -14.66
C VAL A 283 37.74 31.23 -13.86
N SER A 284 37.76 31.07 -12.54
CA SER A 284 38.74 31.72 -11.67
C SER A 284 40.17 31.34 -12.05
N ARG A 285 40.42 30.04 -12.29
CA ARG A 285 41.75 29.58 -12.70
C ARG A 285 42.17 30.17 -14.03
N TRP A 286 41.27 30.12 -15.02
CA TRP A 286 41.53 30.72 -16.33
C TRP A 286 41.86 32.21 -16.23
N PHE A 287 41.11 32.96 -15.43
CA PHE A 287 41.35 34.38 -15.19
C PHE A 287 42.74 34.65 -14.57
N PHE A 288 43.10 33.95 -13.50
CA PHE A 288 44.41 34.15 -12.85
C PHE A 288 45.58 33.64 -13.70
N ASP A 289 45.40 32.59 -14.49
CA ASP A 289 46.41 32.13 -15.46
C ASP A 289 46.67 33.21 -16.54
N GLU A 290 45.63 33.95 -16.95
CA GLU A 290 45.74 35.03 -17.94
C GLU A 290 46.40 36.29 -17.37
N VAL A 291 46.15 36.60 -16.09
CA VAL A 291 46.87 37.65 -15.34
C VAL A 291 48.35 37.28 -15.19
N LYS A 292 48.67 36.01 -14.89
CA LYS A 292 50.06 35.52 -14.78
C LYS A 292 50.82 35.61 -16.11
N ARG A 293 50.12 35.51 -17.24
CA ARG A 293 50.70 35.63 -18.59
C ARG A 293 50.89 37.09 -19.03
N GLY A 294 50.39 38.06 -18.25
CA GLY A 294 50.49 39.48 -18.56
C GLY A 294 49.54 39.96 -19.66
N THR A 295 48.62 39.12 -20.14
CA THR A 295 47.60 39.49 -21.14
C THR A 295 46.51 40.37 -20.53
N ILE A 296 46.14 40.12 -19.27
CA ILE A 296 45.23 40.95 -18.48
C ILE A 296 46.05 41.66 -17.42
N ARG A 297 46.16 42.99 -17.52
CA ARG A 297 46.92 43.83 -16.59
C ARG A 297 45.97 44.73 -15.81
N PHE A 298 46.20 44.82 -14.51
CA PHE A 298 45.52 45.76 -13.62
C PHE A 298 46.57 46.69 -13.03
N GLU A 299 46.29 47.99 -13.00
CA GLU A 299 47.17 48.95 -12.32
C GLU A 299 47.29 48.58 -10.83
N GLY A 300 48.52 48.40 -10.36
CA GLY A 300 48.81 48.04 -8.96
C GLY A 300 48.74 46.55 -8.62
N PHE A 301 48.43 45.65 -9.56
CA PHE A 301 48.47 44.19 -9.32
C PHE A 301 49.64 43.53 -10.07
N HIS A 302 50.58 42.95 -9.32
CA HIS A 302 51.74 42.26 -9.89
C HIS A 302 51.39 40.84 -10.37
N GLU A 303 51.96 40.44 -11.52
CA GLU A 303 51.72 39.13 -12.15
C GLU A 303 52.06 37.95 -11.21
N ASP A 304 53.08 38.11 -10.35
CA ASP A 304 53.51 37.10 -9.37
C ASP A 304 52.46 36.82 -8.28
N TRP A 305 51.52 37.74 -8.05
CA TRP A 305 50.46 37.58 -7.06
C TRP A 305 49.28 36.73 -7.57
N ALA A 306 49.19 36.48 -8.87
CA ALA A 306 48.07 35.75 -9.46
C ALA A 306 47.92 34.33 -8.89
N GLU A 307 49.02 33.60 -8.72
CA GLU A 307 48.99 32.22 -8.22
C GLU A 307 48.63 32.12 -6.71
N PRO A 308 49.25 32.90 -5.80
CA PRO A 308 48.82 32.97 -4.40
C PRO A 308 47.34 33.37 -4.24
N THR A 309 46.88 34.38 -4.99
CA THR A 309 45.49 34.86 -4.89
C THR A 309 44.50 33.83 -5.42
N PHE A 310 44.83 33.08 -6.48
CA PHE A 310 44.00 31.94 -6.91
C PHE A 310 43.87 30.86 -5.84
N LYS A 311 44.96 30.55 -5.10
CA LYS A 311 44.90 29.55 -4.00
C LYS A 311 43.95 30.01 -2.89
N LEU A 312 43.96 31.29 -2.53
CA LEU A 312 43.01 31.88 -1.59
C LEU A 312 41.58 31.84 -2.12
N ALA A 313 41.36 32.27 -3.36
CA ALA A 313 40.05 32.24 -4.00
C ALA A 313 39.48 30.82 -4.08
N ARG A 314 40.32 29.82 -4.40
CA ARG A 314 39.92 28.41 -4.41
C ARG A 314 39.42 27.94 -3.05
N ILE A 315 40.12 28.27 -1.97
CA ILE A 315 39.70 27.90 -0.61
C ILE A 315 38.36 28.57 -0.28
N LEU A 316 38.20 29.85 -0.60
CA LEU A 316 36.94 30.58 -0.39
C LEU A 316 35.78 29.95 -1.17
N ILE A 317 35.96 29.69 -2.47
CA ILE A 317 34.94 29.06 -3.32
C ILE A 317 34.52 27.69 -2.77
N LEU A 318 35.48 26.89 -2.30
CA LEU A 318 35.18 25.60 -1.68
C LEU A 318 34.47 25.76 -0.32
N ALA A 319 34.86 26.74 0.49
CA ALA A 319 34.24 26.99 1.79
C ALA A 319 32.78 27.47 1.68
N PHE A 320 32.47 28.29 0.68
CA PHE A 320 31.09 28.76 0.43
C PHE A 320 30.22 27.72 -0.30
N SER A 321 30.82 26.71 -0.92
CA SER A 321 30.10 25.64 -1.63
C SER A 321 29.74 24.45 -0.74
N LEU A 322 30.37 24.32 0.43
CA LEU A 322 30.25 23.14 1.29
C LEU A 322 28.99 23.17 2.16
#